data_AF-A0A2H5ZMT3-F1
#
_entry.id   AF-A0A2H5ZMT3-F1
#
_cell.length_a   1.000
_cell.length_b   1.000
_cell.length_c   1.000
_cell.angle_alpha   90.00
_cell.angle_beta   90.00
_cell.angle_gamma   90.00
#
_symmetry.space_group_name_H-M   'P 1'
#
loop_
_entity.id
_entity.type
_entity.pdbx_description
1 polymer ?
#
loop_
_entity_poly.entity_id
_entity_poly.type
_entity_poly.pdbx_seq_one_letter_code
_entity_poly.pdbx_strand_id
1 'polypeptide(L)'
;MKGMLIGSLALSLLAWGCTKGCERKSDNAAPPAIAPQAEQKAPAGAGEAMTEEDCVVLIDADPDYGPPPLSVSFTSEVECTGGEAQYKWDFGDGSTSTEPNPVHTYTKVGEYTATLTVTAGEVSASDEIDITVEEEEPAEPQGSD
;
A
#
# COMPACT_ATOMS: atom_id res chain seq x y z
N MET A 1 2.91 -44.66 -45.76
CA MET A 1 2.83 -44.21 -47.16
C MET A 1 2.78 -42.70 -47.17
N LYS A 2 3.79 -42.06 -47.80
CA LYS A 2 3.90 -40.64 -48.23
C LYS A 2 3.62 -39.57 -47.13
N GLY A 3 4.56 -38.78 -46.62
CA GLY A 3 5.77 -38.21 -47.22
C GLY A 3 5.43 -36.93 -47.99
N MET A 4 5.85 -35.75 -47.51
CA MET A 4 6.42 -34.68 -48.36
C MET A 4 7.08 -33.59 -47.49
N LEU A 5 8.38 -33.40 -47.74
CA LEU A 5 9.26 -32.32 -47.30
C LEU A 5 9.20 -31.17 -48.31
N ILE A 6 9.33 -29.92 -47.85
CA ILE A 6 10.02 -28.77 -48.49
C ILE A 6 9.96 -27.62 -47.46
N GLY A 7 11.01 -26.90 -47.06
CA GLY A 7 12.32 -26.65 -47.66
C GLY A 7 12.48 -25.15 -47.93
N SER A 8 13.66 -24.60 -47.61
CA SER A 8 14.20 -23.24 -47.92
C SER A 8 13.88 -22.13 -46.90
N LEU A 9 14.78 -21.70 -46.00
CA LEU A 9 16.09 -21.03 -46.18
C LEU A 9 16.05 -19.81 -47.10
N ALA A 10 16.05 -18.62 -46.48
CA ALA A 10 16.63 -17.41 -47.06
C ALA A 10 17.41 -16.68 -45.94
N LEU A 11 18.73 -16.78 -46.08
CA LEU A 11 19.75 -16.11 -45.31
C LEU A 11 19.94 -14.69 -45.86
N SER A 12 20.41 -13.77 -45.00
CA SER A 12 21.30 -12.64 -45.39
C SER A 12 20.63 -11.47 -46.16
N LEU A 13 21.00 -10.19 -46.02
CA LEU A 13 22.20 -9.51 -45.55
C LEU A 13 21.89 -7.97 -45.50
N LEU A 14 22.68 -7.27 -44.69
CA LEU A 14 23.20 -5.90 -44.87
C LEU A 14 22.35 -4.66 -44.55
N ALA A 15 22.85 -4.00 -43.51
CA ALA A 15 22.83 -2.58 -43.21
C ALA A 15 22.93 -1.63 -44.42
N TRP A 16 22.26 -0.48 -44.30
CA TRP A 16 22.76 0.77 -44.85
C TRP A 16 22.56 1.89 -43.83
N GLY A 17 23.68 2.39 -43.29
CA GLY A 17 23.71 3.69 -42.62
C GLY A 17 23.76 4.80 -43.65
N CYS A 18 23.22 5.97 -43.31
CA CYS A 18 23.59 7.22 -43.95
C CYS A 18 24.12 8.20 -42.91
N THR A 19 25.43 8.34 -42.96
CA THR A 19 26.29 9.32 -42.29
C THR A 19 26.14 10.73 -42.90
N LYS A 20 26.53 11.73 -42.09
CA LYS A 20 26.83 13.15 -42.40
C LYS A 20 25.59 14.06 -42.39
N GLY A 21 25.51 15.16 -41.65
CA GLY A 21 26.51 15.95 -40.96
C GLY A 21 26.13 17.41 -41.16
N CYS A 22 25.53 18.05 -40.16
CA CYS A 22 25.33 19.51 -40.11
C CYS A 22 25.81 19.99 -38.74
N GLU A 23 26.92 20.72 -38.73
CA GLU A 23 27.53 21.29 -37.53
C GLU A 23 27.06 22.72 -37.26
N ARG A 24 26.78 22.97 -35.97
CA ARG A 24 27.15 24.11 -35.10
C ARG A 24 26.75 25.56 -35.44
N LYS A 25 25.88 26.10 -34.58
CA LYS A 25 25.99 27.40 -33.85
C LYS A 25 25.08 27.28 -32.61
N SER A 26 25.61 27.09 -31.40
CA SER A 26 26.05 28.13 -30.45
C SER A 26 25.01 29.23 -30.23
N ASP A 27 24.00 28.93 -29.42
CA ASP A 27 23.35 29.93 -28.58
C ASP A 27 23.11 29.30 -27.20
N ASN A 28 23.76 29.87 -26.19
CA ASN A 28 23.47 29.66 -24.78
C ASN A 28 22.07 30.22 -24.51
N ALA A 29 21.11 29.34 -24.22
CA ALA A 29 19.88 29.69 -23.55
C ALA A 29 19.64 28.69 -22.42
N ALA A 30 19.28 29.24 -21.26
CA ALA A 30 19.14 28.60 -19.96
C ALA A 30 18.39 27.25 -19.99
N PRO A 31 18.67 26.34 -19.03
CA PRO A 31 17.87 25.13 -18.89
C PRO A 31 16.40 25.51 -18.65
N PRO A 32 15.44 24.97 -19.42
CA PRO A 32 14.05 25.06 -19.01
C PRO A 32 13.90 24.29 -17.70
N ALA A 33 13.29 24.98 -16.72
CA ALA A 33 12.90 24.41 -15.44
C ALA A 33 12.22 23.05 -15.66
N ILE A 34 12.71 22.09 -14.90
CA ILE A 34 12.20 20.72 -14.80
C ILE A 34 10.72 20.82 -14.41
N ALA A 35 9.85 20.51 -15.35
CA ALA A 35 8.48 20.16 -15.04
C ALA A 35 8.50 18.82 -14.30
N PRO A 36 7.91 18.69 -13.10
CA PRO A 36 7.43 17.39 -12.67
C PRO A 36 6.15 17.09 -13.46
N GLN A 37 6.31 16.43 -14.62
CA GLN A 37 5.28 15.54 -15.10
C GLN A 37 5.46 14.19 -14.41
N ALA A 38 4.61 13.90 -13.44
CA ALA A 38 4.20 12.55 -13.06
C ALA A 38 2.95 12.65 -12.19
N GLU A 39 1.87 13.16 -12.78
CA GLU A 39 0.55 12.58 -12.50
C GLU A 39 0.67 11.13 -12.96
N GLN A 40 0.98 10.20 -12.06
CA GLN A 40 0.83 8.79 -12.36
C GLN A 40 -0.67 8.50 -12.41
N LYS A 41 -1.23 8.82 -13.59
CA LYS A 41 -2.27 8.06 -14.26
C LYS A 41 -2.22 6.61 -13.75
N ALA A 42 -3.24 6.25 -12.98
CA ALA A 42 -3.57 4.86 -12.71
C ALA A 42 -3.37 4.05 -14.00
N PRO A 43 -2.61 2.95 -13.98
CA PRO A 43 -2.59 2.06 -15.13
C PRO A 43 -4.00 1.47 -15.28
N ALA A 44 -4.78 2.04 -16.20
CA ALA A 44 -5.72 1.26 -16.99
C ALA A 44 -4.86 0.29 -17.81
N GLY A 45 -4.58 -0.86 -17.20
CA GLY A 45 -3.79 -1.95 -17.73
C GLY A 45 -4.57 -3.24 -17.56
N ALA A 46 -5.21 -3.65 -18.65
CA ALA A 46 -5.50 -5.03 -19.05
C ALA A 46 -5.48 -6.11 -17.95
N GLY A 47 -6.68 -6.55 -17.55
CA GLY A 47 -7.04 -7.93 -17.22
C GLY A 47 -5.93 -8.81 -16.65
N GLU A 48 -5.65 -8.62 -15.37
CA GLU A 48 -5.11 -9.72 -14.56
C GLU A 48 -6.30 -10.63 -14.23
N ALA A 49 -6.20 -11.87 -14.69
CA ALA A 49 -7.20 -12.89 -14.42
C ALA A 49 -7.33 -13.06 -12.90
N MET A 50 -8.54 -12.79 -12.40
CA MET A 50 -8.97 -13.02 -11.02
C MET A 50 -8.64 -14.45 -10.60
N THR A 51 -7.77 -14.61 -9.61
CA THR A 51 -7.70 -15.82 -8.79
C THR A 51 -8.79 -15.71 -7.72
N GLU A 52 -9.66 -16.71 -7.65
CA GLU A 52 -10.99 -16.72 -7.01
C GLU A 52 -11.00 -16.84 -5.47
N GLU A 53 -9.89 -16.53 -4.82
CA GLU A 53 -9.74 -16.58 -3.36
C GLU A 53 -8.99 -15.33 -2.91
N ASP A 54 -9.74 -14.25 -2.66
CA ASP A 54 -9.19 -13.00 -2.15
C ASP A 54 -9.96 -12.57 -0.91
N CYS A 55 -9.21 -12.01 0.03
CA CYS A 55 -9.72 -11.47 1.28
C CYS A 55 -8.95 -10.18 1.52
N VAL A 56 -9.68 -9.07 1.44
CA VAL A 56 -9.15 -7.73 1.65
C VAL A 56 -9.66 -7.25 3.01
N VAL A 57 -8.74 -6.74 3.81
CA VAL A 57 -9.01 -6.16 5.12
C VAL A 57 -8.38 -4.78 5.14
N LEU A 58 -9.16 -3.78 5.51
CA LEU A 58 -8.70 -2.43 5.79
C LEU A 58 -9.16 -2.06 7.18
N ILE A 59 -8.28 -1.45 7.96
CA ILE A 59 -8.62 -0.94 9.29
C ILE A 59 -8.29 0.53 9.43
N ASP A 60 -9.01 1.18 10.35
CA ASP A 60 -8.74 2.54 10.78
C ASP A 60 -8.98 2.67 12.29
N ALA A 61 -8.42 3.71 12.89
CA ALA A 61 -8.49 3.96 14.32
C ALA A 61 -8.60 5.47 14.61
N ASP A 62 -9.52 5.84 15.50
CA ASP A 62 -9.69 7.24 15.93
C ASP A 62 -9.94 7.33 17.44
N PRO A 63 -9.15 8.14 18.19
CA PRO A 63 -7.86 8.70 17.80
C PRO A 63 -6.75 7.64 17.72
N ASP A 64 -5.70 7.90 16.95
CA ASP A 64 -4.47 7.07 16.89
C ASP A 64 -3.33 7.60 17.78
N TYR A 65 -3.46 8.81 18.33
CA TYR A 65 -2.49 9.44 19.21
C TYR A 65 -3.15 10.18 20.39
N GLY A 66 -2.56 10.11 21.58
CA GLY A 66 -2.94 10.98 22.70
C GLY A 66 -2.49 10.50 24.08
N PRO A 67 -2.86 11.22 25.16
CA PRO A 67 -2.48 10.85 26.51
C PRO A 67 -3.30 9.70 27.11
N PRO A 68 -2.74 8.93 28.05
CA PRO A 68 -3.48 7.89 28.73
C PRO A 68 -4.49 8.48 29.75
N PRO A 69 -5.69 7.88 29.90
CA PRO A 69 -6.20 6.75 29.13
C PRO A 69 -6.70 7.20 27.74
N LEU A 70 -6.18 6.56 26.69
CA LEU A 70 -6.60 6.81 25.31
C LEU A 70 -7.67 5.79 24.92
N SER A 71 -8.91 6.24 24.73
CA SER A 71 -10.02 5.41 24.25
C SER A 71 -10.08 5.49 22.73
N VAL A 72 -9.73 4.40 22.05
CA VAL A 72 -9.63 4.30 20.59
C VAL A 72 -10.80 3.50 20.05
N SER A 73 -11.47 4.04 19.03
CA SER A 73 -12.51 3.33 18.27
C SER A 73 -11.88 2.76 17.00
N PHE A 74 -11.98 1.44 16.83
CA PHE A 74 -11.50 0.75 15.63
C PHE A 74 -12.65 0.52 14.65
N THR A 75 -12.35 0.69 13.37
CA THR A 75 -13.25 0.33 12.27
C THR A 75 -12.57 -0.67 11.34
N SER A 76 -13.36 -1.56 10.76
CA SER A 76 -12.89 -2.52 9.75
C SER A 76 -13.80 -2.55 8.53
N GLU A 77 -13.17 -2.61 7.35
CA GLU A 77 -13.80 -2.93 6.08
C GLU A 77 -13.22 -4.25 5.58
N VAL A 78 -14.10 -5.24 5.37
CA VAL A 78 -13.71 -6.61 5.07
C VAL A 78 -14.49 -7.13 3.89
N GLU A 79 -13.76 -7.54 2.85
CA GLU A 79 -14.32 -8.13 1.63
C GLU A 79 -13.62 -9.46 1.37
N CYS A 80 -14.30 -10.58 1.62
CA CYS A 80 -13.71 -11.92 1.48
C CYS A 80 -14.67 -12.87 0.76
N THR A 81 -14.14 -13.69 -0.16
CA THR A 81 -14.95 -14.65 -0.95
C THR A 81 -15.11 -16.01 -0.26
N GLY A 82 -14.33 -16.30 0.79
CA GLY A 82 -14.29 -17.61 1.46
C GLY A 82 -15.42 -17.92 2.45
N GLY A 83 -16.39 -17.02 2.64
CA GLY A 83 -17.57 -17.25 3.50
C GLY A 83 -17.71 -16.21 4.61
N GLU A 84 -18.27 -16.64 5.75
CA GLU A 84 -18.47 -15.78 6.91
C GLU A 84 -17.13 -15.35 7.53
N ALA A 85 -16.93 -14.04 7.64
CA ALA A 85 -15.73 -13.45 8.21
C ALA A 85 -15.70 -13.61 9.74
N GLN A 86 -14.58 -14.13 10.25
CA GLN A 86 -14.27 -14.20 11.67
C GLN A 86 -13.19 -13.19 12.00
N TYR A 87 -13.44 -12.36 13.01
CA TYR A 87 -12.57 -11.25 13.42
C TYR A 87 -11.74 -11.65 14.63
N LYS A 88 -10.46 -11.29 14.62
CA LYS A 88 -9.59 -11.39 15.78
C LYS A 88 -8.66 -10.17 15.82
N TRP A 89 -8.90 -9.32 16.79
CA TRP A 89 -8.04 -8.20 17.13
C TRP A 89 -7.00 -8.61 18.17
N ASP A 90 -5.77 -8.16 17.97
CA ASP A 90 -4.72 -8.06 18.99
C ASP A 90 -4.36 -6.57 19.11
N PHE A 91 -4.51 -5.99 20.29
CA PHE A 91 -4.25 -4.56 20.49
C PHE A 91 -2.78 -4.25 20.80
N GLY A 92 -1.89 -5.24 20.82
CA GLY A 92 -0.47 -5.04 21.11
C GLY A 92 -0.14 -4.80 22.60
N ASP A 93 -1.16 -4.62 23.45
CA ASP A 93 -1.04 -4.51 24.91
C ASP A 93 -1.29 -5.84 25.66
N GLY A 94 -1.56 -6.91 24.92
CA GLY A 94 -1.91 -8.24 25.41
C GLY A 94 -3.42 -8.51 25.52
N SER A 95 -4.26 -7.52 25.20
CA SER A 95 -5.72 -7.66 25.11
C SER A 95 -6.15 -8.02 23.68
N THR A 96 -7.30 -8.68 23.54
CA THR A 96 -7.85 -9.12 22.25
C THR A 96 -9.35 -8.90 22.17
N SER A 97 -9.90 -8.80 20.96
CA SER A 97 -11.35 -8.75 20.71
C SER A 97 -11.75 -9.62 19.52
N THR A 98 -13.03 -10.02 19.46
CA THR A 98 -13.65 -10.68 18.30
C THR A 98 -14.79 -9.85 17.70
N GLU A 99 -14.99 -8.63 18.17
CA GLU A 99 -15.94 -7.69 17.59
C GLU A 99 -15.38 -7.13 16.27
N PRO A 100 -16.22 -6.84 15.27
CA PRO A 100 -15.77 -6.25 14.02
C PRO A 100 -15.22 -4.83 14.21
N ASN A 101 -15.85 -4.03 15.07
CA ASN A 101 -15.51 -2.63 15.34
C ASN A 101 -15.44 -2.38 16.85
N PRO A 102 -14.39 -2.84 17.55
CA PRO A 102 -14.28 -2.69 19.00
C PRO A 102 -13.88 -1.27 19.41
N VAL A 103 -14.17 -0.93 20.67
CA VAL A 103 -13.54 0.21 21.35
C VAL A 103 -12.57 -0.36 22.39
N HIS A 104 -11.32 0.08 22.37
CA HIS A 104 -10.29 -0.33 23.31
C HIS A 104 -9.69 0.87 24.03
N THR A 105 -9.21 0.67 25.27
CA THR A 105 -8.62 1.76 26.07
C THR A 105 -7.20 1.43 26.48
N TYR A 106 -6.25 2.18 25.94
CA TYR A 106 -4.84 2.10 26.32
C TYR A 106 -4.59 2.95 27.57
N THR A 107 -4.19 2.30 28.66
CA THR A 107 -4.05 2.95 29.99
C THR A 107 -2.63 3.38 30.32
N LYS A 108 -1.65 2.98 29.52
CA LYS A 108 -0.23 3.24 29.73
C LYS A 108 0.37 3.88 28.49
N VAL A 109 1.38 4.72 28.72
CA VAL A 109 2.22 5.24 27.63
C VAL A 109 2.94 4.11 26.91
N GLY A 110 3.10 4.27 25.60
CA GLY A 110 3.74 3.30 24.73
C GLY A 110 3.28 3.42 23.28
N GLU A 111 4.02 2.77 22.40
CA GLU A 111 3.63 2.49 21.02
C GLU A 111 3.02 1.09 20.97
N TYR A 112 1.83 0.98 20.40
CA TYR A 112 1.10 -0.27 20.26
C TYR A 112 0.77 -0.50 18.79
N THR A 113 1.06 -1.68 18.27
CA THR A 113 0.60 -2.10 16.94
C THR A 113 -0.67 -2.93 17.12
N ALA A 114 -1.80 -2.39 16.70
CA ALA A 114 -3.07 -3.10 16.70
C ALA A 114 -3.24 -3.86 15.37
N THR A 115 -3.45 -5.16 15.47
CA THR A 115 -3.59 -6.07 14.31
C THR A 115 -5.00 -6.64 14.27
N LEU A 116 -5.69 -6.51 13.14
CA LEU A 116 -6.87 -7.32 12.85
C LEU A 116 -6.47 -8.48 11.95
N THR A 117 -6.78 -9.71 12.38
CA THR A 117 -6.79 -10.89 11.51
C THR A 117 -8.22 -11.29 11.20
N VAL A 118 -8.54 -11.42 9.93
CA VAL A 118 -9.81 -11.98 9.45
C VAL A 118 -9.58 -13.35 8.84
N THR A 119 -10.46 -14.29 9.16
CA THR A 119 -10.51 -15.61 8.50
C THR A 119 -11.91 -15.87 7.95
N ALA A 120 -12.01 -16.27 6.70
CA ALA A 120 -13.26 -16.63 6.04
C ALA A 120 -13.05 -17.96 5.29
N GLY A 121 -13.59 -19.06 5.81
CA GLY A 121 -13.34 -20.39 5.23
C GLY A 121 -11.86 -20.77 5.27
N GLU A 122 -11.25 -20.96 4.09
CA GLU A 122 -9.83 -21.29 3.94
C GLU A 122 -8.93 -20.07 3.68
N VAL A 123 -9.51 -18.88 3.48
CA VAL A 123 -8.75 -17.63 3.26
C VAL A 123 -8.61 -16.84 4.55
N SER A 124 -7.48 -16.15 4.69
CA SER A 124 -7.20 -15.25 5.80
C SER A 124 -6.43 -14.03 5.32
N ALA A 125 -6.72 -12.87 5.89
CA ALA A 125 -6.01 -11.63 5.66
C ALA A 125 -5.86 -10.85 6.97
N SER A 126 -4.90 -9.94 7.01
CA SER A 126 -4.64 -9.12 8.18
C SER A 126 -4.21 -7.72 7.78
N ASP A 127 -4.52 -6.75 8.65
CA ASP A 127 -4.06 -5.37 8.53
C ASP A 127 -3.65 -4.85 9.91
N GLU A 128 -2.79 -3.83 9.94
CA GLU A 128 -2.17 -3.30 11.16
C GLU A 128 -2.16 -1.78 11.18
N ILE A 129 -2.34 -1.21 12.38
CA ILE A 129 -2.28 0.24 12.62
C ILE A 129 -1.54 0.52 13.92
N ASP A 130 -0.68 1.54 13.90
CA ASP A 130 0.07 1.97 15.08
C ASP A 130 -0.73 2.99 15.90
N ILE A 131 -0.74 2.81 17.21
CA ILE A 131 -1.36 3.69 18.20
C ILE A 131 -0.27 4.20 19.13
N THR A 132 -0.18 5.52 19.27
CA THR A 132 0.85 6.18 20.07
C THR A 132 0.24 6.84 21.30
N VAL A 133 0.56 6.31 22.47
CA VAL A 133 0.10 6.85 23.75
C VAL A 133 1.27 7.54 24.43
N GLU A 134 1.23 8.86 24.51
CA GLU A 134 2.29 9.68 25.06
C GLU A 134 1.74 10.65 26.11
N GLU A 135 2.50 10.92 27.17
CA GLU A 135 2.07 11.93 28.15
C GLU A 135 1.97 13.29 27.46
N GLU A 136 0.92 14.05 27.75
CA GLU A 136 0.85 15.45 27.31
C GLU A 136 2.02 16.20 27.96
N GLU A 137 2.91 16.78 27.15
CA GLU A 137 3.94 17.66 27.68
C GLU A 137 3.23 18.83 28.40
N PRO A 138 3.49 19.05 29.70
CA PRO A 138 2.81 20.11 30.43
C PRO A 138 3.18 21.43 29.76
N ALA A 139 2.17 22.15 29.27
CA ALA A 139 2.35 23.47 28.66
C ALA A 139 3.27 24.31 29.56
N GLU A 140 4.42 24.74 29.00
CA GLU A 140 5.38 25.55 29.76
C GLU A 140 4.62 26.71 30.42
N PRO A 141 4.78 26.94 31.74
CA PRO A 141 4.12 28.05 32.39
C PRO A 141 4.64 29.32 31.72
N GLN A 142 3.79 29.97 30.93
CA GLN A 142 4.09 31.25 30.30
C GLN A 142 4.53 32.19 31.42
N GLY A 143 5.85 32.46 31.46
CA GLY A 143 6.46 33.27 32.49
C GLY A 143 5.74 34.61 32.58
N SER A 144 5.13 34.87 33.72
CA SER A 144 4.63 36.20 34.06
C SER A 144 5.82 37.08 34.41
N ASP A 145 6.20 37.99 33.52
CA ASP A 145 6.98 39.19 33.86
C ASP A 145 6.09 40.43 33.70
#